data_AF-A0A316N6I1-F1
#
_entry.id   AF-A0A316N6I1-F1
#
_cell.length_a   1.000
_cell.length_b   1.000
_cell.length_c   1.000
_cell.angle_alpha   90.00
_cell.angle_beta   90.00
_cell.angle_gamma   90.00
#
_symmetry.space_group_name_H-M   'P 1'
#
loop_
_entity.id
_entity.type
_entity.pdbx_description
1 polymer ?
#
loop_
_entity_poly.entity_id
_entity_poly.type
_entity_poly.pdbx_seq_one_letter_code
_entity_poly.pdbx_strand_id
1 'polypeptide(L)'
;MDLSLFQVLATDACGGILPIVKFIRQGIFPIIQIGIPIILIIMGSIDLGKAVLSSDDKEIKGATGRLIKRAIAAVAVFFVTTIVTILMDMLANTGAVDGDDGDTTGWAACWSAARN
;
A
#
# COMPACT_ATOMS: atom_id res chain seq x y z
N MET A 1 -30.77 -17.81 20.73
CA MET A 1 -29.81 -17.05 19.91
C MET A 1 -30.17 -15.59 20.09
N ASP A 2 -29.53 -14.99 21.09
CA ASP A 2 -29.76 -13.64 21.59
C ASP A 2 -29.05 -12.61 20.71
N LEU A 3 -29.71 -11.47 20.50
CA LEU A 3 -29.27 -10.35 19.66
C LEU A 3 -27.90 -9.80 20.09
N SER A 4 -27.55 -9.96 21.37
CA SER A 4 -26.25 -9.65 21.97
C SER A 4 -25.09 -10.42 21.35
N LEU A 5 -25.27 -11.69 20.97
CA LEU A 5 -24.23 -12.48 20.31
C LEU A 5 -23.95 -11.99 18.89
N PHE A 6 -24.99 -11.55 18.16
CA PHE A 6 -24.82 -10.91 16.86
C PHE A 6 -24.14 -9.54 16.98
N GLN A 7 -24.45 -8.77 18.03
CA GLN A 7 -23.81 -7.47 18.28
C GLN A 7 -22.34 -7.59 18.70
N VAL A 8 -21.95 -8.63 19.45
CA VAL A 8 -20.53 -8.92 19.77
C VAL A 8 -19.76 -9.44 18.55
N LEU A 9 -20.42 -10.19 17.65
CA LEU A 9 -19.85 -10.55 16.35
C LEU A 9 -19.78 -9.36 15.38
N ALA A 10 -20.62 -8.34 15.56
CA ALA A 10 -20.69 -7.14 14.72
C ALA A 10 -19.83 -5.97 15.23
N THR A 11 -19.52 -5.91 16.53
CA THR A 11 -18.66 -4.89 17.14
C THR A 11 -17.27 -5.48 17.39
N ASP A 12 -16.49 -5.54 16.33
CA ASP A 12 -15.05 -5.81 16.39
C ASP A 12 -14.26 -4.51 16.73
N ALA A 13 -12.94 -4.60 16.83
CA ALA A 13 -12.04 -3.44 17.02
C ALA A 13 -12.18 -2.37 15.92
N CYS A 14 -12.92 -2.66 14.85
CA CYS A 14 -13.25 -1.79 13.73
C CYS A 14 -14.75 -1.37 13.69
N GLY A 15 -15.56 -1.67 14.71
CA GLY A 15 -16.99 -1.37 14.71
C GLY A 15 -17.79 -2.06 13.59
N GLY A 16 -17.31 -3.20 13.09
CA GLY A 16 -17.93 -4.01 12.04
C GLY A 16 -17.37 -3.78 10.63
N ILE A 17 -16.39 -2.88 10.47
CA ILE A 17 -15.76 -2.59 9.16
C ILE A 17 -14.46 -3.39 8.90
N LEU A 18 -14.06 -4.28 9.82
CA LEU A 18 -12.85 -5.11 9.72
C LEU A 18 -12.66 -5.81 8.36
N PRO A 19 -13.66 -6.45 7.73
CA PRO A 19 -13.44 -7.12 6.44
C PRO A 19 -13.03 -6.15 5.32
N ILE A 20 -13.53 -4.92 5.34
CA ILE A 20 -13.19 -3.89 4.36
C ILE A 20 -11.76 -3.39 4.61
N VAL A 21 -11.40 -3.15 5.87
CA VAL A 21 -10.04 -2.68 6.23
C VAL A 21 -9.01 -3.76 5.92
N LYS A 22 -9.33 -5.04 6.16
CA LYS A 22 -8.50 -6.18 5.72
C LYS A 22 -8.32 -6.20 4.21
N PHE A 23 -9.39 -6.02 3.44
CA PHE A 23 -9.29 -5.99 1.98
C PHE A 23 -8.39 -4.84 1.48
N ILE A 24 -8.51 -3.66 2.08
CA ILE A 24 -7.65 -2.52 1.72
C ILE A 24 -6.19 -2.79 2.10
N ARG A 25 -5.96 -3.27 3.34
CA ARG A 25 -4.62 -3.45 3.89
C ARG A 25 -3.85 -4.63 3.26
N GLN A 26 -4.51 -5.78 3.09
CA GLN A 26 -3.90 -6.99 2.54
C GLN A 26 -4.05 -7.11 1.01
N GLY A 27 -5.03 -6.42 0.42
CA GLY A 27 -5.24 -6.41 -1.03
C GLY A 27 -4.65 -5.17 -1.67
N ILE A 28 -5.25 -4.00 -1.41
CA ILE A 28 -4.98 -2.79 -2.18
C ILE A 28 -3.57 -2.24 -1.95
N PHE A 29 -3.13 -2.10 -0.69
CA PHE A 29 -1.80 -1.58 -0.37
C PHE A 29 -0.64 -2.35 -1.03
N PRO A 30 -0.55 -3.69 -0.93
CA PRO A 30 0.54 -4.44 -1.58
C PRO A 30 0.41 -4.44 -3.10
N ILE A 31 -0.81 -4.42 -3.65
CA ILE A 31 -1.02 -4.29 -5.10
C ILE A 31 -0.54 -2.93 -5.60
N ILE A 32 -0.79 -1.84 -4.89
CA ILE A 32 -0.29 -0.51 -5.29
C ILE A 32 1.24 -0.45 -5.16
N GLN A 33 1.76 -0.97 -4.05
CA GLN A 33 3.19 -0.98 -3.74
C GLN A 33 4.03 -1.76 -4.77
N ILE A 34 3.51 -2.85 -5.32
CA ILE A 34 4.25 -3.69 -6.28
C ILE A 34 3.71 -3.54 -7.72
N GLY A 35 2.40 -3.48 -7.88
CA GLY A 35 1.74 -3.42 -9.18
C GLY A 35 2.03 -2.14 -9.96
N ILE A 36 1.99 -0.96 -9.31
CA ILE A 36 2.32 0.30 -10.00
C ILE A 36 3.78 0.31 -10.47
N PRO A 37 4.78 0.01 -9.62
CA PRO A 37 6.18 -0.15 -10.05
C PRO A 37 6.36 -1.10 -11.23
N ILE A 38 5.75 -2.28 -11.20
CA ILE A 38 5.87 -3.27 -12.27
C ILE A 38 5.34 -2.72 -13.59
N ILE A 39 4.16 -2.10 -13.59
CA ILE A 39 3.56 -1.52 -14.81
C ILE A 39 4.45 -0.41 -15.39
N LEU A 40 5.02 0.45 -14.54
CA LEU A 40 5.92 1.52 -14.97
C LEU A 40 7.20 0.99 -15.62
N ILE A 41 7.77 -0.10 -15.08
CA ILE A 41 8.96 -0.75 -15.64
C ILE A 41 8.64 -1.43 -16.96
N ILE A 42 7.55 -2.20 -17.06
CA ILE A 42 7.18 -2.90 -18.31
C ILE A 42 6.97 -1.91 -19.45
N MET A 43 6.21 -0.82 -19.22
CA MET A 43 6.03 0.22 -20.24
C MET A 43 7.35 0.87 -20.65
N GLY A 44 8.26 1.12 -19.71
CA GLY A 44 9.58 1.66 -20.02
C GLY A 44 10.46 0.68 -20.80
N SER A 45 10.47 -0.61 -20.44
CA SER A 45 11.28 -1.63 -21.10
C SER A 45 10.84 -1.88 -22.54
N ILE A 46 9.53 -1.81 -22.83
CA ILE A 46 9.01 -1.90 -24.20
C ILE A 46 9.48 -0.71 -25.04
N ASP A 47 9.44 0.52 -24.48
CA ASP A 47 9.95 1.72 -25.16
C ASP A 47 11.45 1.62 -25.44
N LEU A 48 12.24 1.08 -24.50
CA LEU A 48 13.66 0.81 -24.72
C LEU A 48 13.90 -0.24 -25.80
N GLY A 49 13.18 -1.36 -25.75
CA GLY A 49 13.34 -2.44 -26.73
C GLY A 49 13.14 -1.95 -28.15
N LYS A 50 12.13 -1.10 -28.37
CA LYS A 50 11.89 -0.47 -29.68
C LYS A 50 13.00 0.48 -30.10
N ALA A 51 13.54 1.29 -29.17
CA ALA A 51 14.65 2.19 -29.46
C ALA A 51 15.96 1.44 -29.76
N VAL A 52 16.25 0.35 -29.04
CA VAL A 52 17.43 -0.50 -29.26
C VAL A 52 17.37 -1.17 -30.63
N LEU A 53 16.19 -1.67 -31.04
CA LEU A 53 16.01 -2.26 -32.36
C LEU A 53 16.18 -1.24 -33.50
N SER A 54 15.88 0.04 -33.25
CA SER A 54 16.09 1.11 -34.22
C SER A 54 17.56 1.52 -34.41
N SER A 55 18.48 1.02 -33.56
CA SER A 55 19.93 1.26 -33.62
C SER A 55 20.34 2.75 -33.71
N ASP A 56 19.48 3.67 -33.27
CA ASP A 56 19.74 5.11 -33.30
C ASP A 56 20.18 5.56 -31.90
N ASP A 57 21.48 5.86 -31.74
CA ASP A 57 22.09 6.20 -30.45
C ASP A 57 21.39 7.37 -29.73
N LYS A 58 20.79 8.28 -30.50
CA LYS A 58 20.04 9.42 -29.97
C LYS A 58 18.71 8.99 -29.35
N GLU A 59 18.01 8.07 -30.03
CA GLU A 59 16.77 7.46 -29.54
C GLU A 59 17.03 6.55 -28.34
N ILE A 60 18.10 5.74 -28.38
CA ILE A 60 18.48 4.83 -27.29
C ILE A 60 18.78 5.61 -26.00
N LYS A 61 19.55 6.69 -26.07
CA LYS A 61 19.84 7.54 -24.90
C LYS A 61 18.59 8.25 -24.39
N GLY A 62 17.75 8.75 -25.30
CA GLY A 62 16.48 9.39 -24.95
C GLY A 62 15.54 8.41 -24.23
N ALA A 63 15.39 7.21 -24.77
CA ALA A 63 14.57 6.16 -24.18
C ALA A 63 15.15 5.68 -22.84
N THR A 64 16.47 5.49 -22.74
CA THR A 64 17.17 5.08 -21.49
C THR A 64 16.96 6.11 -20.38
N GLY A 65 17.07 7.40 -20.68
CA GLY A 65 16.78 8.47 -19.73
C GLY A 65 15.32 8.46 -19.24
N ARG A 66 14.37 8.08 -20.10
CA ARG A 66 12.96 7.92 -19.72
C ARG A 66 12.75 6.69 -18.82
N LEU A 67 13.40 5.56 -19.12
CA LEU A 67 13.34 4.37 -18.26
C LEU A 67 13.88 4.68 -16.86
N ILE A 68 15.04 5.33 -16.74
CA ILE A 68 15.64 5.67 -15.44
C ILE A 68 14.69 6.54 -14.60
N LYS A 69 14.05 7.54 -15.21
CA LYS A 69 13.06 8.37 -14.49
C LYS A 69 11.86 7.55 -14.01
N ARG A 70 11.35 6.62 -14.84
CA ARG A 70 10.26 5.70 -14.45
C ARG A 70 10.71 4.72 -13.36
N ALA A 71 11.96 4.26 -13.39
CA ALA A 71 12.53 3.38 -12.37
C ALA A 71 12.69 4.09 -11.02
N ILE A 72 13.17 5.33 -11.01
CA ILE A 72 13.22 6.14 -9.80
C ILE A 72 11.80 6.39 -9.25
N ALA A 73 10.83 6.68 -10.11
CA ALA A 73 9.43 6.84 -9.70
C ALA A 73 8.85 5.55 -9.10
N ALA A 74 9.13 4.40 -9.70
CA ALA A 74 8.72 3.09 -9.19
C ALA A 74 9.30 2.80 -7.80
N VAL A 75 10.59 3.07 -7.61
CA VAL A 75 11.27 2.95 -6.32
C VAL A 75 10.68 3.91 -5.28
N ALA A 76 10.44 5.16 -5.66
CA ALA A 76 9.84 6.16 -4.77
C ALA A 76 8.43 5.74 -4.31
N VAL A 77 7.58 5.26 -5.21
CA VAL A 77 6.23 4.77 -4.87
C VAL A 77 6.32 3.60 -3.87
N PHE A 78 7.19 2.63 -4.13
CA PHE A 78 7.41 1.50 -3.24
C PHE A 78 7.83 1.96 -1.83
N PHE A 79 8.79 2.88 -1.72
CA PHE A 79 9.26 3.36 -0.43
C PHE A 79 8.23 4.22 0.29
N VAL A 80 7.48 5.08 -0.41
CA VAL A 80 6.43 5.90 0.21
C VAL A 80 5.35 5.02 0.84
N THR A 81 4.84 4.03 0.12
CA THR A 81 3.82 3.11 0.68
C THR A 81 4.37 2.27 1.83
N THR A 82 5.64 1.85 1.73
CA THR A 82 6.32 1.12 2.82
C THR A 82 6.45 1.97 4.07
N ILE A 83 6.92 3.21 3.93
CA ILE A 83 7.09 4.14 5.05
C ILE A 83 5.74 4.44 5.70
N VAL A 84 4.69 4.75 4.92
CA VAL A 84 3.34 4.99 5.48
C VAL A 84 2.86 3.79 6.29
N THR A 85 3.03 2.56 5.78
CA THR A 85 2.62 1.35 6.49
C THR A 85 3.39 1.18 7.81
N ILE A 86 4.71 1.38 7.78
CA ILE A 86 5.56 1.32 8.98
C ILE A 86 5.16 2.40 9.99
N LEU A 87 4.90 3.63 9.53
CA LEU A 87 4.48 4.73 10.40
C LEU A 87 3.13 4.44 11.05
N MET A 88 2.16 3.91 10.31
CA MET A 88 0.86 3.51 10.85
C MET A 88 1.00 2.38 11.87
N ASP A 89 1.89 1.41 11.62
CA ASP A 89 2.18 0.33 12.56
C ASP A 89 2.89 0.79 13.82
N MET A 90 3.88 1.69 13.68
CA MET A 90 4.57 2.28 14.81
C MET A 90 3.62 3.12 15.66
N LEU A 91 2.80 3.97 15.03
CA LEU A 91 1.87 4.85 15.73
C LEU A 91 0.76 4.04 16.44
N ALA A 92 0.27 2.97 15.83
CA ALA A 92 -0.68 2.07 16.47
C ALA A 92 -0.07 1.32 17.67
N ASN A 93 1.26 1.14 17.71
CA ASN A 93 1.94 0.43 18.79
C ASN A 93 2.45 1.33 19.92
N THR A 94 2.54 2.65 19.72
CA THR A 94 3.03 3.59 20.75
C THR A 94 1.96 4.03 21.74
N GLY A 95 0.69 3.66 21.54
CA GLY A 95 -0.43 4.07 22.42
C GLY A 95 -0.65 5.59 22.49
N ALA A 96 0.02 6.37 21.63
CA ALA A 96 0.00 7.83 21.64
C ALA A 96 -1.27 8.42 21.00
N VAL A 97 -2.24 7.58 20.64
CA VAL A 97 -3.45 7.99 19.89
C VAL A 97 -4.74 7.60 20.60
N ASP A 98 -4.66 7.40 21.91
CA ASP A 98 -5.83 7.34 22.78
C ASP A 98 -5.90 8.65 23.57
N GLY A 99 -6.52 9.64 22.94
CA GLY A 99 -7.21 10.66 23.71
C GLY A 99 -8.53 10.06 24.16
N ASP A 100 -8.59 9.71 25.44
CA ASP A 100 -9.75 9.30 26.23
C ASP A 100 -9.88 7.80 26.54
N ASP A 101 -10.18 7.56 27.81
CA ASP A 101 -9.97 6.33 28.56
C ASP A 101 -10.85 5.15 28.11
N GLY A 102 -10.21 4.04 27.70
CA GLY A 102 -10.82 2.70 27.76
C GLY A 102 -11.58 2.20 26.52
N ASP A 103 -11.54 2.91 25.39
CA ASP A 103 -12.21 2.47 24.16
C ASP A 103 -11.32 1.55 23.31
N THR A 104 -11.61 0.25 23.29
CA THR A 104 -10.90 -0.74 22.45
C THR A 104 -11.31 -0.66 20.97
N THR A 105 -12.10 0.35 20.58
CA THR A 105 -12.65 0.55 19.23
C THR A 105 -11.97 1.67 18.42
N GLY A 106 -10.69 1.96 18.70
CA GLY A 106 -9.90 2.96 17.97
C GLY A 106 -9.37 2.50 16.60
N TRP A 107 -9.07 3.46 15.72
CA TRP A 107 -8.49 3.18 14.39
C TRP A 107 -7.19 2.38 14.46
N ALA A 108 -6.39 2.55 15.51
CA ALA A 108 -5.14 1.83 15.76
C ALA A 108 -5.38 0.35 16.08
N ALA A 109 -6.37 0.06 16.93
CA ALA A 109 -6.80 -1.30 17.25
C ALA A 109 -7.36 -2.01 16.00
N CYS A 110 -8.21 -1.30 15.24
CA CYS A 110 -8.72 -1.77 13.96
C CYS A 110 -7.61 -2.08 12.95
N TRP A 111 -6.66 -1.15 12.80
CA TRP A 111 -5.52 -1.30 11.91
C TRP A 111 -4.71 -2.55 12.27
N SER A 112 -4.37 -2.72 13.55
CA SER A 112 -3.65 -3.90 14.05
C SER A 112 -4.41 -5.21 13.84
N ALA A 113 -5.73 -5.21 14.08
CA ALA A 113 -6.61 -6.37 13.83
C ALA A 113 -6.69 -6.75 12.34
N ALA A 114 -6.59 -5.77 11.44
CA ALA A 114 -6.60 -6.00 10.00
C ALA A 114 -5.28 -6.57 9.44
N ARG A 115 -4.24 -6.75 10.28
CA ARG A 115 -2.95 -7.33 9.87
C ARG A 115 -3.04 -8.82 9.57
N ASN A 116 -3.82 -9.57 10.36
CA ASN A 116 -3.94 -11.03 10.31
C ASN A 116 -5.40 -11.45 10.10
#